data_AF-A0A8S2UEC7-F1
#
_entry.id   AF-A0A8S2UEC7-F1
#
_cell.length_a   1.000
_cell.length_b   1.000
_cell.length_c   1.000
_cell.angle_alpha   90.00
_cell.angle_beta   90.00
_cell.angle_gamma   90.00
#
_symmetry.space_group_name_H-M   'P 1'
#
loop_
_entity.id
_entity.type
_entity.pdbx_description
1 polymer ?
#
loop_
_entity_poly.entity_id
_entity_poly.type
_entity_poly.pdbx_seq_one_letter_code
_entity_poly.pdbx_strand_id
1 'polypeptide(L)' 'NWLLCTLGLTNSGKTHTMFGTPKDPGLIPQCLQRIFLHIGYNIDTKVLYKPDGLENLVQTNMNNLQDEI' A
#
# COMPACT_ATOMS: atom_id res chain seq x y z
N ASN A 1 -13.83 11.00 3.89
CA ASN A 1 -12.97 11.15 2.71
C ASN A 1 -11.78 12.02 3.10
N TRP A 2 -10.54 11.58 2.84
CA TRP A 2 -9.31 12.31 3.19
C TRP A 2 -8.43 12.44 1.94
N LEU A 3 -7.92 13.65 1.68
CA LEU A 3 -7.07 13.96 0.53
C LEU A 3 -5.72 14.48 1.03
N LEU A 4 -4.64 13.92 0.50
CA LEU A 4 -3.28 14.35 0.79
C LEU A 4 -2.53 14.57 -0.53
N CYS A 5 -1.96 15.76 -0.70
CA CYS A 5 -1.23 16.14 -1.90
C CYS A 5 0.07 16.83 -1.54
N THR A 6 1.12 16.64 -2.34
CA THR A 6 2.36 17.43 -2.26
C THR A 6 2.39 18.43 -3.41
N LEU A 7 2.72 19.68 -3.12
CA LEU A 7 2.77 20.78 -4.10
C LEU A 7 4.18 21.38 -4.13
N GLY A 8 4.64 21.80 -5.31
CA GLY A 8 5.97 22.37 -5.49
C GLY A 8 6.51 22.20 -6.90
N LEU A 9 7.61 22.88 -7.20
CA LEU A 9 8.29 22.81 -8.50
C LEU A 9 8.94 21.44 -8.73
N THR A 10 9.27 21.11 -9.98
CA THR A 10 10.04 19.89 -10.29
C THR A 10 11.35 19.88 -9.50
N ASN A 11 11.79 18.68 -9.07
CA ASN A 11 12.96 18.49 -8.21
C ASN A 11 12.85 19.03 -6.76
N SER A 12 11.68 19.51 -6.32
CA SER A 12 11.46 19.97 -4.94
C SER A 12 11.30 18.85 -3.90
N GLY A 13 11.57 17.59 -4.27
CA GLY A 13 11.45 16.45 -3.36
C GLY A 13 10.04 15.89 -3.15
N LYS A 14 9.02 16.30 -3.90
CA LYS A 14 7.63 15.77 -3.75
C LYS A 14 7.55 14.24 -3.76
N THR A 15 8.23 13.60 -4.72
CA THR A 15 8.30 12.14 -4.81
C THR A 15 8.97 11.53 -3.59
N HIS A 16 10.02 12.17 -3.07
CA HIS A 16 10.69 11.76 -1.83
C HIS A 16 9.77 11.92 -0.61
N THR A 17 8.97 12.99 -0.53
CA THR A 17 8.00 13.16 0.56
C THR A 17 6.91 12.10 0.52
N MET A 18 6.38 11.78 -0.66
CA MET A 18 5.28 10.80 -0.79
C MET A 18 5.74 9.35 -0.68
N PHE A 19 6.78 8.97 -1.41
CA PHE A 19 7.26 7.59 -1.49
C PHE A 19 8.55 7.37 -0.71
N GLY A 20 9.43 8.37 -0.70
CA GLY A 20 10.75 8.26 -0.06
C GLY A 20 11.66 7.26 -0.74
N THR A 21 12.50 6.62 0.06
CA THR A 21 13.39 5.53 -0.36
C THR A 21 13.21 4.33 0.57
N PRO A 22 13.73 3.13 0.24
CA PRO A 22 13.66 1.98 1.15
C PRO A 22 14.32 2.21 2.52
N LYS A 23 15.32 3.10 2.59
CA LYS A 23 16.02 3.45 3.84
C LYS A 23 15.34 4.59 4.60
N ASP A 24 14.57 5.42 3.90
CA ASP A 24 13.85 6.58 4.45
C ASP A 24 12.45 6.67 3.78
N PRO A 25 11.48 5.87 4.25
CA PRO A 25 10.18 5.73 3.60
C PRO A 25 9.35 7.01 3.72
N GLY A 26 8.64 7.37 2.65
CA GLY A 26 7.77 8.55 2.62
C GLY A 26 6.42 8.34 3.31
N LEU A 27 5.50 9.29 3.09
CA LEU A 27 4.17 9.30 3.72
C LEU A 27 3.32 8.07 3.33
N ILE A 28 3.31 7.64 2.07
CA ILE A 28 2.45 6.53 1.61
C ILE A 28 2.85 5.20 2.29
N PRO A 29 4.12 4.74 2.21
CA PRO A 29 4.53 3.50 2.88
C PRO A 29 4.29 3.53 4.39
N GLN A 30 4.58 4.67 5.05
CA GLN A 30 4.38 4.80 6.50
C GLN A 30 2.90 4.80 6.89
N CYS A 31 2.03 5.45 6.12
CA CYS A 31 0.59 5.43 6.36
C CYS A 31 0.01 4.02 6.20
N LEU A 32 0.38 3.30 5.15
CA LEU A 32 -0.04 1.91 4.96
C LEU A 32 0.42 1.02 6.13
N GLN A 33 1.70 1.12 6.51
CA GLN A 33 2.22 0.39 7.67
C GLN A 33 1.40 0.68 8.94
N ARG A 34 1.14 1.95 9.23
CA ARG A 34 0.37 2.37 10.42
C ARG A 34 -1.07 1.90 10.36
N ILE A 35 -1.72 1.96 9.20
CA ILE A 35 -3.06 1.42 9.00
C ILE A 35 -3.02 -0.07 9.34
N PHE A 36 -2.22 -0.88 8.63
CA PHE A 36 -2.19 -2.33 8.84
C PHE A 36 -1.78 -2.76 10.26
N LEU A 37 -0.86 -2.02 10.90
CA LEU A 37 -0.54 -2.24 12.32
C LEU A 37 -1.72 -1.92 13.25
N HIS A 38 -2.51 -0.91 12.93
CA HIS A 38 -3.65 -0.48 13.75
C HIS A 38 -4.88 -1.38 13.60
N ILE A 39 -5.18 -1.88 12.39
CA ILE A 39 -6.27 -2.85 12.18
C ILE A 39 -5.97 -4.23 12.77
N GLY A 40 -4.69 -4.59 12.96
CA GLY A 40 -4.29 -5.83 13.66
C GLY A 40 -4.85 -7.11 13.01
N TYR A 41 -5.15 -8.13 13.84
CA TYR A 41 -5.74 -9.42 13.42
C TYR A 41 -7.26 -9.38 13.19
N ASN A 42 -7.92 -8.23 13.34
CA ASN A 42 -9.37 -8.07 13.11
C ASN A 42 -9.73 -7.81 11.64
N ILE A 43 -8.80 -8.10 10.73
CA ILE A 43 -9.05 -8.11 9.29
C ILE A 43 -9.71 -9.44 8.99
N ASP A 44 -10.98 -9.42 8.54
CA ASP A 44 -11.63 -10.64 8.06
C ASP A 44 -10.84 -11.17 6.87
N THR A 45 -10.18 -12.31 7.05
CA THR A 45 -9.34 -12.94 6.02
C THR A 45 -10.15 -13.40 4.81
N LYS A 46 -11.49 -13.38 4.90
CA LYS A 46 -12.40 -13.66 3.78
C LYS A 46 -12.70 -12.42 2.93
N VAL A 47 -12.33 -11.22 3.38
CA VAL A 47 -12.57 -9.97 2.64
C VAL A 47 -11.28 -9.48 2.02
N LEU A 48 -11.27 -9.37 0.68
CA LEU A 48 -10.17 -8.75 -0.05
C LEU A 48 -10.25 -7.23 0.11
N TYR A 49 -9.34 -6.65 0.88
CA TYR A 49 -9.18 -5.20 1.00
C TYR A 49 -8.37 -4.69 -0.20
N LYS A 50 -9.06 -4.39 -1.31
CA LYS A 50 -8.50 -3.73 -2.49
C LYS A 50 -9.04 -2.29 -2.59
N PRO A 51 -8.26 -1.33 -3.10
CA PRO A 51 -8.80 -0.02 -3.44
C PRO A 51 -9.82 -0.17 -4.57
N ASP A 52 -10.91 0.61 -4.52
CA ASP A 52 -11.93 0.60 -5.55
C ASP A 52 -11.32 0.91 -6.94
N GLY A 53 -11.72 0.12 -7.94
CA GLY A 53 -11.20 0.23 -9.32
C GLY A 53 -9.89 -0.54 -9.60
N LEU A 54 -9.28 -1.19 -8.60
CA LEU A 54 -8.12 -2.08 -8.77
C LEU A 54 -8.53 -3.56 -8.74
N GLU A 55 -9.51 -3.91 -9.59
CA GLU A 55 -10.13 -5.24 -9.57
C GLU A 55 -9.17 -6.36 -9.99
N ASN A 56 -8.19 -6.04 -10.83
CA ASN A 56 -7.23 -6.98 -11.39
C ASN A 56 -5.92 -7.07 -10.57
N LEU A 57 -5.84 -6.42 -9.41
CA LEU A 57 -4.69 -6.54 -8.51
C LEU A 57 -4.85 -7.79 -7.65
N VAL A 58 -4.52 -8.96 -8.20
CA VAL A 58 -4.55 -10.23 -7.49
C VAL A 58 -3.25 -10.37 -6.70
N GLN A 59 -3.35 -10.52 -5.38
CA GLN A 59 -2.21 -10.99 -4.57
C GLN A 59 -2.02 -12.47 -4.86
N THR A 60 -1.11 -12.82 -5.77
CA THR A 60 -0.68 -14.20 -5.96
C THR A 60 0.11 -14.64 -4.74
N ASN A 61 -0.48 -15.52 -3.94
CA ASN A 61 0.24 -16.22 -2.90
C ASN A 61 1.27 -17.13 -3.60
N MET A 62 2.57 -16.95 -3.33
CA MET A 62 3.62 -17.83 -3.89
C MET A 62 3.47 -19.30 -3.48
N ASN A 63 2.54 -19.60 -2.56
CA ASN A 63 2.21 -20.95 -2.13
C ASN A 63 1.24 -21.69 -3.08
N ASN A 64 0.61 -21.02 -4.04
CA ASN A 64 -0.38 -21.64 -4.95
C ASN A 64 0.24 -22.26 -6.23
N LEU A 65 1.54 -22.54 -6.23
CA LEU A 65 2.22 -23.24 -7.34
C LEU A 65 2.28 -24.77 -7.16
N GLN A 66 1.57 -25.35 -6.18
CA GLN A 66 1.57 -26.80 -5.93
C GLN A 66 0.22 -27.50 -6.13
N ASP A 67 -0.87 -26.77 -6.43
CA ASP A 67 -2.21 -27.38 -6.59
C ASP A 67 -2.66 -27.55 -8.06
N GLU A 68 -1.73 -27.43 -9.02
CA GLU A 68 -1.94 -27.95 -10.39
C GLU A 68 -0.79 -28.89 -10.77
N ILE A 69 -0.94 -30.18 -10.41
CA ILE A 69 -0.74 -31.41 -11.21
C ILE A 69 -1.15 -32.61 -10.35
#